data_AF-A0A958S850-F1
#
_entry.id   AF-A0A958S850-F1
#
_cell.length_a   1.000
_cell.length_b   1.000
_cell.length_c   1.000
_cell.angle_alpha   90.00
_cell.angle_beta   90.00
_cell.angle_gamma   90.00
#
_symmetry.space_group_name_H-M   'P 1'
#
loop_
_entity.id
_entity.type
_entity.pdbx_description
1 polymer ?
#
loop_
_entity_poly.entity_id
_entity_poly.type
_entity_poly.pdbx_seq_one_letter_code
_entity_poly.pdbx_strand_id
1 'polypeptide(L)'
;MKAINAFTFVALFPFLLLSEVTFAGYGGSYFRSLRDDHTIPEKCREVELDNFATYDLETFTYGPIGAQNRGFTYEYPIRRDDARLLWDLGRMVVERGDIESAMWRLKSNPEALRDFQIMMDLYQEMDFNFHSEGEVLEILSIVETSKKLSDEFYVTGSVAYSDKVAGELDLMIGRKSDCQIFSIGEAKLGLKSLNHAHEQLERFKSFLKKHIHKILNPFDLQNY
;
A
#
# COMPACT_ATOMS: atom_id res chain seq x y z
N MET A 1 24.48 -16.98 81.25
CA MET A 1 23.75 -18.03 80.49
C MET A 1 23.41 -17.50 79.11
N LYS A 2 23.82 -18.23 78.05
CA LYS A 2 23.26 -18.32 76.68
C LYS A 2 23.01 -17.02 75.89
N ALA A 3 23.36 -16.87 74.62
CA ALA A 3 24.06 -17.72 73.65
C ALA A 3 24.57 -16.82 72.50
N ILE A 4 25.62 -17.31 71.85
CA ILE A 4 26.28 -16.81 70.64
C ILE A 4 25.39 -17.15 69.43
N ASN A 5 25.49 -16.33 68.37
CA ASN A 5 25.50 -16.67 66.92
C ASN A 5 24.68 -15.64 66.13
N ALA A 6 24.92 -15.34 64.86
CA ALA A 6 26.04 -15.39 63.92
C ALA A 6 25.41 -14.93 62.58
N PHE A 7 26.22 -14.44 61.63
CA PHE A 7 25.85 -14.19 60.22
C PHE A 7 24.84 -13.04 60.00
N THR A 8 24.97 -12.17 59.00
CA THR A 8 25.23 -12.51 57.60
C THR A 8 25.88 -11.31 56.88
N PHE A 9 26.89 -11.62 56.05
CA PHE A 9 27.48 -10.73 55.05
C PHE A 9 26.42 -10.01 54.22
N VAL A 10 26.41 -8.67 54.25
CA VAL A 10 25.73 -7.86 53.23
C VAL A 10 26.65 -7.82 52.01
N ALA A 11 26.49 -8.79 51.13
CA ALA A 11 27.20 -8.81 49.86
C ALA A 11 26.66 -7.71 48.93
N LEU A 12 27.58 -6.87 48.48
CA LEU A 12 27.44 -5.93 47.39
C LEU A 12 26.79 -6.58 46.16
N PHE A 13 25.68 -6.01 45.69
CA PHE A 13 25.29 -6.09 44.29
C PHE A 13 24.70 -4.73 43.88
N PRO A 14 25.51 -3.82 43.31
CA PRO A 14 24.95 -2.74 42.53
C PRO A 14 24.47 -3.38 41.23
N PHE A 15 23.19 -3.75 41.18
CA PHE A 15 22.55 -4.14 39.93
C PHE A 15 22.41 -2.84 39.11
N LEU A 16 23.52 -2.45 38.48
CA LEU A 16 23.58 -1.57 37.32
C LEU A 16 22.78 -2.25 36.21
N LEU A 17 21.46 -2.13 36.28
CA LEU A 17 20.61 -2.15 35.10
C LEU A 17 20.93 -0.85 34.35
N LEU A 18 22.08 -0.84 33.67
CA LEU A 18 22.22 -0.17 32.40
C LEU A 18 21.15 -0.81 31.51
N SER A 19 19.92 -0.30 31.61
CA SER A 19 19.00 -0.35 30.50
C SER A 19 19.70 0.42 29.38
N GLU A 20 20.49 -0.30 28.60
CA GLU A 20 20.72 0.04 27.22
C GLU A 20 19.34 0.04 26.57
N VAL A 21 18.64 1.17 26.74
CA VAL A 21 17.64 1.60 25.78
C VAL A 21 18.47 1.88 24.55
N THR A 22 18.78 0.82 23.82
CA THR A 22 19.14 0.90 22.42
C THR A 22 17.95 1.57 21.77
N PHE A 23 18.03 2.88 21.63
CA PHE A 23 17.33 3.59 20.57
C PHE A 23 17.86 2.95 19.28
N ALA A 24 17.22 1.84 18.86
CA ALA A 24 17.28 1.37 17.50
C ALA A 24 16.96 2.59 16.65
N GLY A 25 17.95 3.04 15.88
CA GLY A 25 17.89 4.31 15.19
C GLY A 25 16.60 4.39 14.39
N TYR A 26 15.86 5.47 14.59
CA TYR A 26 14.82 5.95 13.68
C TYR A 26 15.50 6.27 12.32
N GLY A 27 15.87 5.24 11.57
CA GLY A 27 15.90 5.32 10.12
C GLY A 27 14.44 5.43 9.72
N GLY A 28 13.97 6.64 9.42
CA GLY A 28 12.58 6.87 9.04
C GLY A 28 12.17 5.89 7.95
N SER A 29 11.01 5.25 8.10
CA SER A 29 10.51 4.34 7.08
C SER A 29 10.45 5.08 5.75
N TYR A 30 11.05 4.47 4.73
CA TYR A 30 11.00 4.95 3.35
C TYR A 30 9.57 4.99 2.80
N PHE A 31 8.66 4.28 3.45
CA PHE A 31 7.30 4.07 3.03
C PHE A 31 6.33 4.59 4.07
N ARG A 32 5.18 5.05 3.58
CA ARG A 32 4.06 5.45 4.41
C ARG A 32 2.79 5.00 3.71
N SER A 33 2.02 4.13 4.35
CA SER A 33 0.65 3.88 3.92
C SER A 33 -0.14 5.18 4.05
N LEU A 34 -0.82 5.59 2.98
CA LEU A 34 -1.69 6.77 3.02
C LEU A 34 -3.10 6.44 3.56
N ARG A 35 -3.34 5.16 3.88
CA ARG A 35 -4.63 4.61 4.30
C ARG A 35 -4.45 3.53 5.39
N ASP A 36 -5.45 3.33 6.24
CA ASP A 36 -5.52 2.17 7.15
C ASP A 36 -6.26 1.02 6.44
N ASP A 37 -5.49 0.19 5.72
CA ASP A 37 -6.03 -0.96 5.01
C ASP A 37 -6.26 -2.13 5.97
N HIS A 38 -7.53 -2.41 6.28
CA HIS A 38 -7.91 -3.53 7.12
C HIS A 38 -8.01 -4.87 6.38
N THR A 39 -7.91 -4.86 5.04
CA THR A 39 -7.95 -6.08 4.21
C THR A 39 -6.62 -6.82 4.19
N ILE A 40 -5.53 -6.15 4.58
CA ILE A 40 -4.20 -6.74 4.69
C ILE A 40 -3.92 -7.28 6.11
N PRO A 41 -3.19 -8.41 6.25
CA PRO A 41 -2.79 -8.91 7.56
C PRO A 41 -2.04 -7.84 8.35
N GLU A 42 -2.33 -7.71 9.64
CA GLU A 42 -1.76 -6.67 10.52
C GLU A 42 -0.23 -6.59 10.42
N LYS A 43 0.45 -7.75 10.42
CA LYS A 43 1.91 -7.85 10.27
C LYS A 43 2.48 -7.36 8.93
N CYS A 44 1.63 -7.13 7.92
CA CYS A 44 2.01 -6.66 6.58
C CYS A 44 1.54 -5.22 6.30
N ARG A 45 0.95 -4.52 7.29
CA ARG A 45 0.50 -3.13 7.14
C ARG A 45 1.66 -2.14 7.05
N GLU A 46 2.76 -2.46 7.72
CA GLU A 46 3.98 -1.68 7.65
C GLU A 46 4.84 -2.19 6.49
N VAL A 47 4.95 -1.36 5.45
CA VAL A 47 5.76 -1.66 4.27
C VAL A 47 7.20 -1.19 4.53
N GLU A 48 8.15 -2.08 4.27
CA GLU A 48 9.58 -1.88 4.47
C GLU A 48 10.37 -2.25 3.20
N LEU A 49 11.62 -1.79 3.13
CA LEU A 49 12.50 -2.11 1.98
C LEU A 49 12.70 -3.62 1.82
N ASP A 50 12.78 -4.36 2.93
CA ASP A 50 13.01 -5.80 2.92
C ASP A 50 11.83 -6.58 2.32
N ASN A 51 10.63 -6.01 2.32
CA ASN A 51 9.49 -6.62 1.63
C ASN A 51 9.70 -6.68 0.10
N PHE A 52 10.57 -5.82 -0.46
CA PHE A 52 10.90 -5.78 -1.89
C PHE A 52 12.22 -6.49 -2.24
N ALA A 53 12.77 -7.32 -1.36
CA ALA A 53 14.08 -7.94 -1.55
C ALA A 53 14.18 -8.92 -2.75
N THR A 54 13.09 -9.17 -3.49
CA THR A 54 13.12 -9.93 -4.74
C THR A 54 13.66 -9.09 -5.89
N TYR A 55 14.69 -9.59 -6.59
CA TYR A 55 15.28 -8.89 -7.73
C TYR A 55 14.34 -8.74 -8.94
N ASP A 56 13.33 -9.60 -9.05
CA ASP A 56 12.41 -9.64 -10.20
C ASP A 56 11.02 -9.15 -9.80
N LEU A 57 10.92 -7.89 -9.38
CA LEU A 57 9.62 -7.26 -9.10
C LEU A 57 8.86 -7.09 -10.41
N GLU A 58 7.73 -7.79 -10.54
CA GLU A 58 6.85 -7.68 -11.70
C GLU A 58 6.15 -6.31 -11.69
N THR A 59 5.94 -5.75 -12.88
CA THR A 59 5.22 -4.49 -13.03
C THR A 59 4.03 -4.66 -13.95
N PHE A 60 2.89 -4.10 -13.59
CA PHE A 60 1.70 -4.10 -14.44
C PHE A 60 1.01 -2.73 -14.46
N THR A 61 0.11 -2.55 -15.42
CA THR A 61 -0.69 -1.33 -15.53
C THR A 61 -2.16 -1.66 -15.73
N TYR A 62 -3.03 -0.86 -15.12
CA TYR A 62 -4.48 -0.90 -15.31
C TYR A 62 -4.95 0.35 -16.04
N GLY A 63 -5.85 0.17 -17.00
CA GLY A 63 -6.56 1.27 -17.65
C GLY A 63 -8.06 0.98 -17.82
N PRO A 64 -8.84 1.95 -18.31
CA PRO A 64 -10.26 1.77 -18.62
C PRO A 64 -10.45 0.88 -19.85
N ILE A 65 -11.69 0.65 -20.25
CA ILE A 65 -12.03 -0.11 -21.46
C ILE A 65 -11.21 0.36 -22.70
N GLY A 66 -10.61 -0.60 -23.40
CA GLY A 66 -9.77 -0.34 -24.58
C GLY A 66 -8.32 0.03 -24.26
N ALA A 67 -7.92 0.01 -22.98
CA ALA A 67 -6.55 0.28 -22.55
C ALA A 67 -5.55 -0.79 -22.99
N GLN A 68 -5.94 -2.06 -23.04
CA GLN A 68 -5.02 -3.12 -23.51
C GLN A 68 -4.59 -2.88 -24.97
N ASN A 69 -5.48 -2.36 -25.82
CA ASN A 69 -5.15 -1.97 -27.20
C ASN A 69 -4.13 -0.81 -27.29
N ARG A 70 -3.83 -0.15 -26.16
CA ARG A 70 -2.83 0.90 -26.03
C ARG A 70 -1.55 0.41 -25.35
N GLY A 71 -1.49 -0.84 -24.91
CA GLY A 71 -0.32 -1.43 -24.26
C GLY A 71 -0.40 -1.49 -22.73
N PHE A 72 -1.55 -1.20 -22.12
CA PHE A 72 -1.76 -1.50 -20.71
C PHE A 72 -1.78 -3.03 -20.48
N THR A 73 -1.33 -3.49 -19.31
CA THR A 73 -1.33 -4.92 -18.97
C THR A 73 -2.75 -5.45 -18.83
N TYR A 74 -3.58 -4.71 -18.08
CA TYR A 74 -4.96 -5.06 -17.78
C TYR A 74 -5.89 -3.90 -18.12
N GLU A 75 -7.15 -4.23 -18.40
CA GLU A 75 -8.24 -3.27 -18.49
C GLU A 75 -9.33 -3.62 -17.48
N TYR A 76 -9.91 -2.59 -16.88
CA TYR A 76 -11.17 -2.69 -16.14
C TYR A 76 -12.30 -2.16 -17.05
N PRO A 77 -13.46 -2.83 -17.11
CA PRO A 77 -14.55 -2.48 -18.05
C PRO A 77 -15.34 -1.24 -17.61
N ILE A 78 -14.64 -0.13 -17.35
CA ILE A 78 -15.19 1.17 -16.99
C ILE A 78 -14.86 2.21 -18.06
N ARG A 79 -15.79 3.11 -18.34
CA ARG A 79 -15.54 4.30 -19.16
C ARG A 79 -15.14 5.47 -18.26
N ARG A 80 -14.44 6.45 -18.83
CA ARG A 80 -14.03 7.64 -18.06
C ARG A 80 -15.20 8.44 -17.50
N ASP A 81 -16.29 8.56 -18.25
CA ASP A 81 -17.48 9.27 -17.79
C ASP A 81 -18.17 8.54 -16.63
N ASP A 82 -18.16 7.20 -16.65
CA ASP A 82 -18.65 6.38 -15.54
C ASP A 82 -17.74 6.53 -14.31
N ALA A 83 -16.42 6.53 -14.49
CA ALA A 83 -15.47 6.76 -13.39
C ALA A 83 -15.68 8.14 -12.75
N ARG A 84 -15.92 9.19 -13.54
CA ARG A 84 -16.26 10.52 -13.03
C ARG A 84 -17.58 10.52 -12.25
N LEU A 85 -18.62 9.89 -12.80
CA LEU A 85 -19.90 9.76 -12.11
C LEU A 85 -19.72 9.05 -10.75
N LEU A 86 -19.01 7.93 -10.72
CA LEU A 86 -18.73 7.18 -9.51
C LEU A 86 -17.95 7.99 -8.49
N TRP A 87 -16.93 8.73 -8.93
CA TRP A 87 -16.16 9.63 -8.09
C TRP A 87 -17.04 10.71 -7.43
N ASP A 88 -17.88 11.40 -8.22
CA ASP A 88 -18.79 12.43 -7.74
C ASP A 88 -19.79 11.88 -6.71
N LEU A 89 -20.31 10.67 -6.95
CA LEU A 89 -21.24 10.02 -6.04
C LEU A 89 -20.55 9.49 -4.77
N GLY A 90 -19.34 8.94 -4.89
CA GLY A 90 -18.55 8.50 -3.74
C GLY A 90 -18.27 9.67 -2.80
N ARG A 91 -17.80 10.79 -3.34
CA ARG A 91 -17.63 12.04 -2.58
C ARG A 91 -18.92 12.52 -1.94
N MET A 92 -20.04 12.48 -2.66
CA MET A 92 -21.34 12.87 -2.09
C MET A 92 -21.69 12.04 -0.86
N VAL A 93 -21.44 10.73 -0.88
CA VAL A 93 -21.69 9.87 0.28
C VAL A 93 -20.71 10.14 1.42
N VAL A 94 -19.42 10.26 1.13
CA VAL A 94 -18.39 10.52 2.17
C VAL A 94 -18.59 11.88 2.83
N GLU A 95 -18.85 12.93 2.05
CA GLU A 95 -18.96 14.30 2.56
C GLU A 95 -20.33 14.60 3.20
N ARG A 96 -21.40 13.94 2.75
CA ARG A 96 -22.79 14.31 3.10
C ARG A 96 -23.65 13.18 3.64
N GLY A 97 -23.19 11.93 3.57
CA GLY A 97 -23.97 10.75 3.96
C GLY A 97 -25.15 10.44 3.04
N ASP A 98 -25.21 11.01 1.84
CA ASP A 98 -26.38 10.94 0.95
C ASP A 98 -26.36 9.70 0.02
N ILE A 99 -26.45 8.51 0.64
CA ILE A 99 -26.41 7.22 -0.07
C ILE A 99 -27.66 6.99 -0.93
N GLU A 100 -28.83 7.43 -0.47
CA GLU A 100 -30.10 7.22 -1.19
C GLU A 100 -30.10 7.95 -2.55
N SER A 101 -29.60 9.18 -2.60
CA SER A 101 -29.49 9.93 -3.85
C SER A 101 -28.48 9.30 -4.80
N ALA A 102 -27.34 8.80 -4.29
CA ALA A 102 -26.36 8.09 -5.11
C ALA A 102 -26.97 6.82 -5.74
N MET A 103 -27.62 5.98 -4.92
CA MET A 103 -28.28 4.76 -5.37
C MET A 103 -29.39 5.05 -6.38
N TRP A 104 -30.19 6.11 -6.17
CA TRP A 104 -31.24 6.50 -7.11
C TRP A 104 -30.69 6.93 -8.47
N ARG A 105 -29.55 7.63 -8.51
CA ARG A 105 -28.89 8.05 -9.76
C ARG A 105 -28.32 6.86 -10.55
N LEU A 106 -27.93 5.80 -9.86
CA LEU A 106 -27.34 4.60 -10.45
C LEU A 106 -28.37 3.51 -10.82
N LYS A 107 -29.64 3.66 -10.41
CA LYS A 107 -30.68 2.61 -10.57
C LYS A 107 -30.88 2.09 -12.00
N SER A 108 -30.61 2.92 -13.02
CA SER A 108 -30.76 2.56 -14.43
C SER A 108 -29.44 2.12 -15.09
N ASN A 109 -28.33 2.10 -14.35
CA ASN A 109 -27.03 1.65 -14.81
C ASN A 109 -26.50 0.57 -13.85
N PRO A 110 -26.84 -0.72 -14.08
CA PRO A 110 -26.49 -1.80 -13.16
C PRO A 110 -24.98 -2.02 -13.02
N GLU A 111 -24.19 -1.71 -14.06
CA GLU A 111 -22.73 -1.84 -14.01
C GLU A 111 -22.12 -0.78 -13.09
N ALA A 112 -22.51 0.49 -13.26
CA ALA A 112 -22.07 1.56 -12.37
C ALA A 112 -22.61 1.37 -10.94
N LEU A 113 -23.83 0.83 -10.78
CA LEU A 113 -24.36 0.50 -9.45
C LEU A 113 -23.50 -0.56 -8.74
N ARG A 114 -23.10 -1.62 -9.45
CA ARG A 114 -22.20 -2.65 -8.91
C ARG A 114 -20.85 -2.06 -8.52
N ASP A 115 -20.24 -1.27 -9.40
CA ASP A 115 -18.93 -0.67 -9.14
C ASP A 115 -18.98 0.32 -7.98
N PHE A 116 -20.07 1.07 -7.85
CA PHE A 116 -20.31 1.95 -6.70
C PHE A 116 -20.43 1.17 -5.39
N GLN A 117 -21.16 0.04 -5.37
CA GLN A 117 -21.27 -0.80 -4.18
C GLN A 117 -19.89 -1.32 -3.74
N ILE A 118 -19.09 -1.81 -4.69
CA ILE A 118 -17.70 -2.23 -4.43
C ILE A 118 -16.90 -1.09 -3.80
N MET A 119 -17.01 0.13 -4.33
CA MET A 119 -16.32 1.30 -3.79
C MET A 119 -16.76 1.66 -2.38
N MET A 120 -18.06 1.53 -2.06
CA MET A 120 -18.57 1.84 -0.73
C MET A 120 -18.22 0.79 0.31
N ASP A 121 -18.13 -0.49 -0.10
CA ASP A 121 -17.67 -1.58 0.76
C ASP A 121 -16.18 -1.36 1.11
N LEU A 122 -15.33 -1.08 0.11
CA LEU A 122 -13.90 -0.83 0.33
C LEU A 122 -13.60 0.52 0.99
N TYR A 123 -14.44 1.53 0.82
CA TYR A 123 -14.30 2.79 1.54
C TYR A 123 -14.17 2.57 3.05
N GLN A 124 -14.97 1.64 3.60
CA GLN A 124 -14.96 1.33 5.03
C GLN A 124 -13.75 0.49 5.45
N GLU A 125 -13.34 -0.46 4.61
CA GLU A 125 -12.29 -1.41 4.95
C GLU A 125 -10.88 -0.87 4.69
N MET A 126 -10.72 0.06 3.74
CA MET A 126 -9.43 0.55 3.26
C MET A 126 -9.22 2.05 3.43
N ASP A 127 -10.13 2.75 4.13
CA ASP A 127 -10.03 4.21 4.39
C ASP A 127 -9.81 5.05 3.12
N PHE A 128 -10.48 4.70 2.02
CA PHE A 128 -10.54 5.57 0.85
C PHE A 128 -11.35 6.82 1.19
N ASN A 129 -11.15 7.92 0.47
CA ASN A 129 -12.00 9.11 0.66
C ASN A 129 -12.23 9.92 -0.62
N PHE A 130 -11.89 9.34 -1.77
CA PHE A 130 -12.20 9.88 -3.10
C PHE A 130 -11.60 11.28 -3.34
N HIS A 131 -10.35 11.51 -2.94
CA HIS A 131 -9.62 12.75 -3.23
C HIS A 131 -9.50 13.03 -4.74
N SER A 132 -9.40 11.98 -5.57
CA SER A 132 -9.22 12.13 -7.02
C SER A 132 -10.05 11.16 -7.84
N GLU A 133 -10.39 11.56 -9.08
CA GLU A 133 -11.07 10.69 -10.07
C GLU A 133 -10.31 9.37 -10.25
N GLY A 134 -8.98 9.39 -10.17
CA GLY A 134 -8.10 8.23 -10.37
C GLY A 134 -8.30 7.11 -9.36
N GLU A 135 -8.66 7.43 -8.12
CA GLU A 135 -8.87 6.44 -7.05
C GLU A 135 -10.03 5.48 -7.38
N VAL A 136 -10.99 5.88 -8.22
CA VAL A 136 -12.04 4.97 -8.68
C VAL A 136 -11.45 3.77 -9.40
N LEU A 137 -10.50 3.99 -10.31
CA LEU A 137 -9.89 2.89 -11.04
C LEU A 137 -8.95 2.08 -10.14
N GLU A 138 -8.26 2.73 -9.20
CA GLU A 138 -7.40 2.07 -8.22
C GLU A 138 -8.18 1.09 -7.34
N ILE A 139 -9.31 1.51 -6.76
CA ILE A 139 -10.18 0.65 -5.95
C ILE A 139 -10.64 -0.56 -6.77
N LEU A 140 -11.15 -0.29 -7.97
CA LEU A 140 -11.71 -1.31 -8.84
C LEU A 140 -10.65 -2.30 -9.32
N SER A 141 -9.42 -1.83 -9.59
CA SER A 141 -8.31 -2.71 -9.98
C SER A 141 -7.78 -3.52 -8.81
N ILE A 142 -7.79 -3.02 -7.57
CA ILE A 142 -7.45 -3.81 -6.37
C ILE A 142 -8.39 -5.01 -6.25
N VAL A 143 -9.71 -4.78 -6.31
CA VAL A 143 -10.72 -5.85 -6.20
C VAL A 143 -10.61 -6.85 -7.33
N GLU A 144 -10.47 -6.36 -8.56
CA GLU A 144 -10.35 -7.20 -9.75
C GLU A 144 -9.07 -8.05 -9.73
N THR A 145 -7.97 -7.50 -9.20
CA THR A 145 -6.71 -8.23 -9.02
C THR A 145 -6.86 -9.28 -7.92
N SER A 146 -7.43 -8.92 -6.77
CA SER A 146 -7.66 -9.86 -5.65
C SER A 146 -8.48 -11.07 -6.06
N LYS A 147 -9.51 -10.91 -6.90
CA LYS A 147 -10.33 -12.02 -7.43
C LYS A 147 -9.56 -13.03 -8.28
N LYS A 148 -8.42 -12.63 -8.85
CA LYS A 148 -7.60 -13.47 -9.74
C LYS A 148 -6.47 -14.19 -9.01
N LEU A 149 -6.23 -13.85 -7.75
CA LEU A 149 -5.16 -14.42 -6.94
C LEU A 149 -5.71 -15.50 -6.00
N SER A 150 -4.83 -16.38 -5.54
CA SER A 150 -5.15 -17.29 -4.45
C SER A 150 -5.21 -16.55 -3.12
N ASP A 151 -5.85 -17.16 -2.11
CA ASP A 151 -5.92 -16.62 -0.75
C ASP A 151 -4.56 -16.45 -0.06
N GLU A 152 -3.47 -16.95 -0.66
CA GLU A 152 -2.09 -16.75 -0.19
C GLU A 152 -1.64 -15.29 -0.30
N PHE A 153 -2.26 -14.51 -1.21
CA PHE A 153 -1.84 -13.16 -1.53
C PHE A 153 -2.82 -12.09 -1.03
N TYR A 154 -2.31 -10.88 -0.84
CA TYR A 154 -3.09 -9.67 -0.62
C TYR A 154 -2.76 -8.65 -1.71
N VAL A 155 -3.72 -7.77 -2.00
CA VAL A 155 -3.55 -6.62 -2.91
C VAL A 155 -3.89 -5.37 -2.13
N THR A 156 -3.04 -4.35 -2.22
CA THR A 156 -3.24 -3.05 -1.57
C THR A 156 -2.77 -1.92 -2.48
N GLY A 157 -2.94 -0.67 -2.06
CA GLY A 157 -2.63 0.54 -2.84
C GLY A 157 -2.27 1.73 -1.96
N SER A 158 -2.11 2.90 -2.58
CA SER A 158 -1.68 4.16 -1.95
C SER A 158 -0.56 4.07 -0.93
N VAL A 159 0.52 3.39 -1.31
CA VAL A 159 1.75 3.38 -0.53
C VAL A 159 2.66 4.48 -1.06
N ALA A 160 2.82 5.53 -0.27
CA ALA A 160 3.79 6.58 -0.57
C ALA A 160 5.21 6.10 -0.26
N TYR A 161 6.16 6.46 -1.11
CA TYR A 161 7.58 6.25 -0.89
C TYR A 161 8.35 7.56 -1.05
N SER A 162 9.36 7.80 -0.23
CA SER A 162 10.15 9.04 -0.33
C SER A 162 11.58 8.89 0.15
N ASP A 163 12.46 9.63 -0.51
CA ASP A 163 13.80 10.00 -0.01
C ASP A 163 13.91 11.53 -0.05
N LYS A 164 13.83 12.10 -1.26
CA LYS A 164 13.69 13.56 -1.52
C LYS A 164 12.55 13.91 -2.47
N VAL A 165 12.14 12.97 -3.31
CA VAL A 165 11.00 13.07 -4.22
C VAL A 165 9.99 12.03 -3.78
N ALA A 166 8.80 12.48 -3.42
CA ALA A 166 7.70 11.60 -3.05
C ALA A 166 7.07 11.00 -4.30
N GLY A 167 6.83 9.69 -4.28
CA GLY A 167 5.94 9.00 -5.20
C GLY A 167 4.92 8.18 -4.43
N GLU A 168 3.95 7.64 -5.15
CA GLU A 168 2.91 6.76 -4.64
C GLU A 168 2.82 5.56 -5.58
N LEU A 169 2.50 4.40 -5.02
CA LEU A 169 2.17 3.19 -5.76
C LEU A 169 0.67 2.96 -5.67
N ASP A 170 0.00 2.91 -6.82
CA ASP A 170 -1.44 2.69 -6.88
C ASP A 170 -1.79 1.23 -6.50
N LEU A 171 -0.94 0.25 -6.87
CA LEU A 171 -1.15 -1.16 -6.54
C LEU A 171 0.14 -1.86 -6.08
N MET A 172 -0.01 -2.76 -5.12
CA MET A 172 1.01 -3.74 -4.73
C MET A 172 0.38 -5.11 -4.50
N ILE A 173 1.10 -6.18 -4.84
CA ILE A 173 0.70 -7.55 -4.53
C ILE A 173 1.76 -8.18 -3.64
N GLY A 174 1.34 -8.65 -2.47
CA GLY A 174 2.21 -9.26 -1.46
C GLY A 174 1.72 -10.61 -0.99
N ARG A 175 2.63 -11.44 -0.48
CA ARG A 175 2.30 -12.74 0.13
C ARG A 175 1.95 -12.56 1.61
N LYS A 176 0.85 -13.16 2.06
CA LYS A 176 0.37 -13.02 3.46
C LYS A 176 1.28 -13.68 4.50
N SER A 177 2.08 -14.69 4.13
CA SER A 177 2.90 -15.44 5.09
C SER A 177 4.13 -14.66 5.56
N ASP A 178 4.78 -13.92 4.67
CA ASP A 178 6.07 -13.24 4.89
C ASP A 178 6.08 -11.77 4.45
N CYS A 179 4.94 -11.24 4.00
CA CYS A 179 4.77 -9.86 3.53
C CYS A 179 5.65 -9.49 2.33
N GLN A 180 6.23 -10.47 1.63
CA GLN A 180 7.06 -10.22 0.45
C GLN A 180 6.21 -9.68 -0.70
N ILE A 181 6.59 -8.52 -1.23
CA ILE A 181 5.99 -7.89 -2.41
C ILE A 181 6.68 -8.42 -3.65
N PHE A 182 5.91 -8.95 -4.59
CA PHE A 182 6.43 -9.51 -5.85
C PHE A 182 5.91 -8.79 -7.09
N SER A 183 4.89 -7.95 -6.94
CA SER A 183 4.35 -7.17 -8.05
C SER A 183 3.90 -5.78 -7.60
N ILE A 184 4.09 -4.80 -8.46
CA ILE A 184 3.60 -3.43 -8.30
C ILE A 184 2.85 -3.00 -9.55
N GLY A 185 1.86 -2.14 -9.38
CA GLY A 185 1.05 -1.67 -10.48
C GLY A 185 0.67 -0.21 -10.38
N GLU A 186 0.32 0.34 -11.54
CA GLU A 186 -0.18 1.71 -11.67
C GLU A 186 -1.53 1.71 -12.40
N ALA A 187 -2.49 2.49 -11.91
CA ALA A 187 -3.81 2.65 -12.50
C ALA A 187 -3.94 4.04 -13.17
N LYS A 188 -4.37 4.08 -14.43
CA LYS A 188 -4.62 5.35 -15.13
C LYS A 188 -5.94 5.35 -15.90
N LEU A 189 -6.81 6.30 -15.57
CA LEU A 189 -8.05 6.56 -16.34
C LEU A 189 -7.81 7.15 -17.74
N GLY A 190 -6.62 7.70 -18.00
CA GLY A 190 -6.26 8.25 -19.29
C GLY A 190 -5.59 7.22 -20.20
N LEU A 191 -6.17 6.94 -21.37
CA LEU A 191 -5.55 6.06 -22.37
C LEU A 191 -4.19 6.58 -22.89
N LYS A 192 -3.93 7.89 -22.78
CA LYS A 192 -2.65 8.52 -23.16
C LYS A 192 -1.64 8.52 -22.01
N SER A 193 -2.02 8.07 -20.81
CA SER A 193 -1.21 8.14 -19.60
C SER A 193 -0.35 6.89 -19.37
N LEU A 194 -0.30 5.95 -20.33
CA LEU A 194 0.53 4.75 -20.21
C LEU A 194 2.01 5.07 -19.99
N ASN A 195 2.56 6.03 -20.74
CA ASN A 195 3.95 6.45 -20.56
C ASN A 195 4.20 6.98 -19.14
N HIS A 196 3.24 7.73 -18.59
CA HIS A 196 3.35 8.23 -17.22
C HIS A 196 3.33 7.08 -16.19
N ALA A 197 2.48 6.07 -16.40
CA ALA A 197 2.47 4.89 -15.55
C ALA A 197 3.82 4.15 -15.57
N HIS A 198 4.39 3.93 -16.75
CA HIS A 198 5.72 3.33 -16.87
C HIS A 198 6.82 4.19 -16.21
N GLU A 199 6.78 5.51 -16.38
CA GLU A 199 7.71 6.43 -15.73
C GLU A 199 7.64 6.35 -14.19
N GLN A 200 6.44 6.21 -13.63
CA GLN A 200 6.25 6.07 -12.17
C GLN A 200 6.83 4.74 -11.66
N LEU A 201 6.56 3.63 -12.36
CA LEU A 201 7.06 2.29 -12.01
C LEU A 201 8.59 2.22 -12.14
N GLU A 202 9.17 2.78 -13.20
CA GLU A 202 10.63 2.81 -13.38
C GLU A 202 11.34 3.74 -12.38
N ARG A 203 10.69 4.85 -12.00
CA ARG A 203 11.17 5.70 -10.91
C ARG A 203 11.20 4.93 -9.58
N PHE A 204 10.17 4.15 -9.29
CA PHE A 204 10.12 3.33 -8.08
C PHE A 204 11.16 2.21 -8.09
N LYS A 205 11.34 1.49 -9.20
CA LYS A 205 12.40 0.47 -9.33
C LYS A 205 13.79 1.07 -9.16
N SER A 206 14.02 2.26 -9.72
CA SER A 206 15.27 3.01 -9.52
C SER A 206 15.46 3.40 -8.05
N PHE A 207 14.38 3.79 -7.37
CA PHE A 207 14.38 4.05 -5.93
C PHE A 207 14.76 2.80 -5.13
N LEU A 208 14.15 1.64 -5.40
CA LEU A 208 14.49 0.38 -4.74
C LEU A 208 15.95 -0.01 -4.97
N LYS A 209 16.43 0.03 -6.22
CA LYS A 209 17.82 -0.31 -6.56
C LYS A 209 18.83 0.52 -5.77
N LYS A 210 18.56 1.82 -5.58
CA LYS A 210 19.42 2.73 -4.80
C LYS A 210 19.49 2.35 -3.32
N HIS A 211 18.41 1.81 -2.75
CA HIS A 211 18.30 1.61 -1.31
C HIS A 211 18.52 0.16 -0.87
N ILE A 212 18.05 -0.83 -1.65
CA ILE A 212 18.29 -2.25 -1.38
C ILE A 212 19.80 -2.56 -1.44
N HIS A 213 20.55 -1.93 -2.34
CA HIS A 213 22.00 -2.13 -2.41
C HIS A 213 22.71 -1.74 -1.10
N LYS A 214 22.21 -0.73 -0.39
CA LYS A 214 22.76 -0.31 0.91
C LYS A 214 22.50 -1.35 2.01
N ILE A 215 21.39 -2.07 1.92
CA ILE A 215 21.02 -3.13 2.86
C ILE A 215 21.87 -4.38 2.59
N LEU A 216 22.00 -4.76 1.33
CA LEU A 216 22.72 -5.99 0.95
C LEU A 216 24.25 -5.84 1.02
N ASN A 217 24.80 -4.64 0.85
CA ASN A 217 26.23 -4.35 0.93
C ASN A 217 26.53 -3.12 1.81
N PRO A 218 26.41 -3.23 3.14
CA PRO A 218 26.58 -2.08 4.04
C PRO A 218 28.01 -1.51 4.05
N PHE A 219 28.99 -2.24 3.49
CA PHE A 219 30.40 -1.86 3.48
C PHE A 219 30.84 -1.08 2.22
N ASP A 220 29.96 -0.89 1.21
CA ASP A 220 30.32 -0.24 -0.06
C ASP A 220 30.10 1.30 -0.07
N LEU A 221 29.90 1.90 1.10
CA LEU A 221 29.54 3.32 1.25
C LEU A 221 30.72 4.30 1.24
N GLN A 222 31.95 3.88 0.91
CA GLN A 222 33.11 4.80 0.91
C GLN A 222 33.32 5.59 -0.39
N ASN A 223 32.55 5.36 -1.46
CA ASN A 223 32.88 5.90 -2.80
C ASN A 223 31.75 6.65 -3.54
N TYR A 224 30.69 7.11 -2.87
CA TYR A 224 29.60 7.88 -3.51
C TYR A 224 29.22 9.14 -2.76
#